data_AF-A0A2N2KWU6-F1
#
_entry.id   AF-A0A2N2KWU6-F1
#
_cell.length_a   1.000
_cell.length_b   1.000
_cell.length_c   1.000
_cell.angle_alpha   90.00
_cell.angle_beta   90.00
_cell.angle_gamma   90.00
#
_symmetry.space_group_name_H-M   'P 1'
#
loop_
_entity.id
_entity.type
_entity.pdbx_description
1 polymer ?
#
loop_
_entity_poly.entity_id
_entity_poly.type
_entity_poly.pdbx_seq_one_letter_code
_entity_poly.pdbx_strand_id
1 'polypeptide(L)'
;MSKRLTSILLLISLAFNLAVVGSMIFLKSKAAPPPFVDHPGGRFRPMDRFDRMERMKSDEGRPMGRPDRRSDDGSRFEDSAATRELRLKFRRSKMELMQELAKDPIDEARINTILTRSLTEQTALERTLGADLIAARKKMTAEEAEQRFGRRAEALRRRIERTENRRIDD
;
A
#
# COMPACT_ATOMS: atom_id res chain seq x y z
N MET A 1 -9.41 -13.54 46.51
CA MET A 1 -8.32 -13.24 45.56
C MET A 1 -7.01 -13.72 46.16
N SER A 2 -6.33 -14.69 45.53
CA SER A 2 -5.06 -15.19 46.06
C SER A 2 -3.95 -14.16 45.82
N LYS A 3 -3.10 -13.91 46.82
CA LYS A 3 -1.97 -12.95 46.71
C LYS A 3 -1.08 -13.23 45.50
N ARG A 4 -0.97 -14.52 45.13
CA ARG A 4 -0.25 -15.01 43.95
C ARG A 4 -0.87 -14.54 42.63
N LEU A 5 -2.20 -14.55 42.51
CA LEU A 5 -2.89 -14.09 41.30
C LEU A 5 -2.72 -12.58 41.10
N THR A 6 -2.81 -11.80 42.20
CA THR A 6 -2.61 -10.35 42.15
C THR A 6 -1.18 -9.99 41.72
N SER A 7 -0.16 -10.68 42.25
CA SER A 7 1.23 -10.46 41.82
C SER A 7 1.47 -10.81 40.36
N ILE A 8 0.85 -11.89 39.85
CA ILE A 8 0.97 -12.28 38.44
C ILE A 8 0.34 -11.22 37.52
N LEU A 9 -0.88 -10.75 37.85
CA LEU A 9 -1.55 -9.71 37.07
C LEU A 9 -0.76 -8.38 37.08
N LEU A 10 -0.13 -8.06 38.21
CA LEU A 10 0.68 -6.85 38.35
C LEU A 10 1.97 -6.94 37.52
N LEU A 11 2.62 -8.11 37.46
CA LEU A 11 3.77 -8.34 36.59
C LEU A 11 3.41 -8.28 35.11
N ILE A 12 2.26 -8.83 34.72
CA ILE A 12 1.78 -8.77 33.32
C ILE A 12 1.48 -7.32 32.92
N SER A 13 0.79 -6.56 33.77
CA SER A 13 0.49 -5.14 33.53
C SER A 13 1.77 -4.30 33.46
N LEU A 14 2.74 -4.56 34.33
CA LEU A 14 4.03 -3.88 34.31
C LEU A 14 4.82 -4.17 33.02
N ALA A 15 4.91 -5.44 32.61
CA ALA A 15 5.60 -5.84 31.40
C ALA A 15 4.98 -5.22 30.14
N PHE A 16 3.65 -5.17 30.07
CA PHE A 16 2.94 -4.54 28.94
C PHE A 16 3.21 -3.03 28.88
N ASN A 17 3.17 -2.33 30.01
CA ASN A 17 3.50 -0.90 30.08
C ASN A 17 4.96 -0.63 29.67
N LEU A 18 5.92 -1.46 30.08
CA LEU A 18 7.32 -1.33 29.65
C LEU A 18 7.48 -1.57 28.14
N ALA A 19 6.75 -2.53 27.56
CA ALA A 19 6.80 -2.80 26.12
C ALA A 19 6.28 -1.61 25.29
N VAL A 20 5.20 -0.96 25.73
CA VAL A 20 4.62 0.21 25.05
C VAL A 20 5.57 1.41 25.13
N VAL A 21 6.08 1.73 26.33
CA VAL A 21 7.02 2.86 26.51
C VAL A 21 8.34 2.59 25.77
N GLY A 22 8.86 1.36 25.84
CA GLY A 22 10.05 0.94 25.10
C GLY A 22 9.87 1.08 23.58
N SER A 23 8.71 0.69 23.04
CA SER A 23 8.38 0.82 21.62
C SER A 23 8.34 2.28 21.16
N MET A 24 7.72 3.18 21.94
CA MET A 24 7.70 4.61 21.63
C MET A 24 9.09 5.24 21.62
N ILE A 25 9.94 4.89 22.59
CA ILE A 25 11.32 5.40 22.67
C ILE A 25 12.14 4.88 21.48
N PHE A 26 12.02 3.59 21.15
CA PHE A 26 12.71 2.97 20.01
C PHE A 26 12.34 3.59 18.66
N LEU A 27 11.05 3.84 18.43
CA LEU A 27 10.57 4.51 17.21
C LEU A 27 11.07 5.96 17.11
N LYS A 28 11.24 6.64 18.25
CA LYS A 28 11.73 8.03 18.30
C LYS A 28 13.25 8.14 18.15
N SER A 29 14.02 7.15 18.59
CA SER A 29 15.48 7.12 18.44
C SER A 29 15.94 6.55 17.09
N LYS A 30 15.12 5.73 16.41
CA LYS A 30 15.32 5.34 14.99
C LYS A 30 14.68 6.31 13.98
N ALA A 31 14.02 7.38 14.43
CA ALA A 31 13.63 8.49 13.57
C ALA A 31 14.88 9.27 13.16
N ALA A 32 15.61 8.74 12.16
CA ALA A 32 16.59 9.51 11.44
C ALA A 32 15.92 10.82 10.97
N PRO A 33 16.62 11.98 11.01
CA PRO A 33 16.16 13.11 10.23
C PRO A 33 15.94 12.62 8.80
N PRO A 34 14.90 13.09 8.09
CA PRO A 34 14.66 12.65 6.73
C PRO A 34 15.97 12.82 5.94
N PRO A 35 16.47 11.77 5.26
CA PRO A 35 17.66 11.93 4.46
C PRO A 35 17.34 12.96 3.38
N PHE A 36 17.94 14.14 3.51
CA PHE A 36 18.10 15.07 2.40
C PHE A 36 19.02 14.37 1.40
N VAL A 37 18.42 13.64 0.45
CA VAL A 37 19.16 13.08 -0.68
C VAL A 37 19.18 14.14 -1.77
N ASP A 38 20.36 14.67 -2.02
CA ASP A 38 20.67 15.53 -3.15
C ASP A 38 20.27 14.82 -4.46
N HIS A 39 19.26 15.34 -5.15
CA HIS A 39 19.03 14.99 -6.55
C HIS A 39 20.01 15.77 -7.43
N PRO A 40 20.60 15.15 -8.48
CA PRO A 40 21.43 15.85 -9.48
C PRO A 40 20.56 16.70 -10.44
N GLY A 41 19.60 17.44 -9.89
CA GLY A 41 18.57 18.17 -10.64
C GLY A 41 17.86 19.29 -9.87
N GLY A 42 18.37 19.71 -8.70
CA GLY A 42 17.96 20.97 -8.09
C GLY A 42 16.78 20.89 -7.10
N ARG A 43 16.81 21.86 -6.19
CA ARG A 43 15.94 22.00 -5.01
C ARG A 43 14.47 22.18 -5.41
N PHE A 44 13.60 21.25 -5.02
CA PHE A 44 12.17 21.53 -4.98
C PHE A 44 11.89 22.39 -3.74
N ARG A 45 11.97 23.72 -3.89
CA ARG A 45 11.16 24.61 -3.05
C ARG A 45 9.71 24.55 -3.58
N PRO A 46 8.69 24.63 -2.71
CA PRO A 46 7.34 24.89 -3.19
C PRO A 46 7.39 26.21 -3.98
N MET A 47 7.14 26.14 -5.28
CA MET A 47 7.18 27.33 -6.13
C MET A 47 6.01 28.25 -5.78
N ASP A 48 6.32 29.52 -5.52
CA ASP A 48 5.34 30.58 -5.45
C ASP A 48 4.63 30.73 -6.80
N ARG A 49 3.35 31.12 -6.75
CA ARG A 49 2.45 31.19 -7.93
C ARG A 49 3.00 32.07 -9.06
N PHE A 50 3.85 33.05 -8.74
CA PHE A 50 4.50 33.96 -9.69
C PHE A 50 5.58 33.27 -10.55
N ASP A 51 6.43 32.42 -9.96
CA ASP A 51 7.49 31.70 -10.69
C ASP A 51 6.93 30.71 -11.73
N ARG A 52 5.72 30.19 -11.48
CA ARG A 52 5.01 29.29 -12.40
C ARG A 52 4.60 29.98 -13.70
N MET A 53 4.20 31.26 -13.64
CA MET A 53 3.73 31.99 -14.83
C MET A 53 4.90 32.41 -15.73
N GLU A 54 6.05 32.79 -15.16
CA GLU A 54 7.24 33.13 -15.96
C GLU A 54 7.84 31.91 -16.68
N ARG A 55 7.80 30.72 -16.05
CA ARG A 55 8.23 29.49 -16.72
C ARG A 55 7.30 29.05 -17.84
N MET A 56 5.98 29.25 -17.70
CA MET A 56 5.04 28.95 -18.79
C MET A 56 5.27 29.82 -20.02
N LYS A 57 5.76 31.06 -19.88
CA LYS A 57 6.13 31.91 -21.01
C LYS A 57 7.43 31.51 -21.70
N SER A 58 8.31 30.76 -21.03
CA SER A 58 9.63 30.37 -21.57
C SER A 58 9.68 28.92 -22.08
N ASP A 59 8.62 28.13 -21.89
CA ASP A 59 8.52 26.73 -22.35
C ASP A 59 7.76 26.55 -23.68
N GLU A 60 7.52 27.64 -24.44
CA GLU A 60 6.86 27.62 -25.76
C GLU A 60 7.63 26.87 -26.87
N GLY A 61 8.75 26.21 -26.53
CA GLY A 61 9.62 25.49 -27.48
C GLY A 61 10.11 24.11 -27.05
N ARG A 62 9.63 23.52 -25.94
CA ARG A 62 10.04 22.14 -25.58
C ARG A 62 9.06 21.11 -26.11
N PRO A 63 9.53 20.03 -26.77
CA PRO A 63 8.64 18.96 -27.21
C PRO A 63 7.98 18.30 -25.98
N MET A 64 6.66 18.48 -25.88
CA MET A 64 5.79 17.73 -24.99
C MET A 64 5.84 16.25 -25.39
N GLY A 65 6.74 15.50 -24.76
CA GLY A 65 6.93 14.10 -25.06
C GLY A 65 7.72 13.38 -23.98
N ARG A 66 7.28 13.45 -22.71
CA ARG A 66 7.60 12.32 -21.83
C ARG A 66 6.78 11.15 -22.38
N PRO A 67 7.39 10.05 -22.83
CA PRO A 67 6.61 8.87 -23.17
C PRO A 67 5.83 8.55 -21.91
N ASP A 68 4.51 8.52 -22.08
CA ASP A 68 3.58 8.12 -21.04
C ASP A 68 4.16 6.84 -20.44
N ARG A 69 4.61 6.88 -19.18
CA ARG A 69 5.01 5.66 -18.45
C ARG A 69 3.75 4.86 -18.13
N ARG A 70 2.90 4.62 -19.14
CA ARG A 70 2.12 3.39 -19.22
C ARG A 70 3.15 2.30 -19.34
N SER A 71 3.61 1.84 -18.19
CA SER A 71 4.20 0.52 -18.07
C SER A 71 3.15 -0.45 -18.62
N ASP A 72 3.25 -0.75 -19.90
CA ASP A 72 2.58 -1.86 -20.56
C ASP A 72 3.28 -3.16 -20.10
N ASP A 73 3.38 -3.30 -18.77
CA ASP A 73 4.03 -4.37 -18.02
C ASP A 73 3.25 -5.70 -18.17
N GLY A 74 2.19 -5.74 -18.99
CA GLY A 74 1.28 -6.90 -19.04
C GLY A 74 0.68 -7.25 -17.67
N SER A 75 0.82 -6.36 -16.68
CA SER A 75 0.54 -6.59 -15.27
C SER A 75 -0.84 -6.11 -14.85
N ARG A 76 -1.66 -5.60 -15.77
CA ARG A 76 -3.10 -5.54 -15.55
C ARG A 76 -3.75 -6.77 -16.16
N PHE A 77 -4.27 -7.63 -15.29
CA PHE A 77 -5.40 -8.44 -15.72
C PHE A 77 -6.48 -7.49 -16.21
N GLU A 78 -7.18 -7.89 -17.28
CA GLU A 78 -8.19 -7.05 -17.90
C GLU A 78 -9.09 -6.45 -16.81
N ASP A 79 -9.13 -5.11 -16.75
CA ASP A 79 -10.00 -4.39 -15.82
C ASP A 79 -11.43 -4.54 -16.33
N SER A 80 -12.05 -5.70 -16.08
CA SER A 80 -13.48 -5.89 -16.26
C SER A 80 -14.24 -4.84 -15.45
N ALA A 81 -15.41 -4.41 -15.93
CA ALA A 81 -16.22 -3.42 -15.20
C ALA A 81 -16.52 -3.89 -13.76
N ALA A 82 -16.76 -5.20 -13.59
CA ALA A 82 -16.98 -5.84 -12.29
C ALA A 82 -15.76 -5.76 -11.36
N THR A 83 -14.55 -6.07 -11.83
CA THR A 83 -13.34 -5.97 -11.01
C THR A 83 -13.00 -4.53 -10.66
N ARG A 84 -13.30 -3.58 -11.56
CA ARG A 84 -13.15 -2.14 -11.28
C ARG A 84 -14.07 -1.68 -10.15
N GLU A 85 -15.33 -2.09 -10.18
CA GLU A 85 -16.30 -1.75 -9.13
C GLU A 85 -15.89 -2.32 -7.77
N LEU A 86 -15.48 -3.60 -7.73
CA LEU A 86 -15.02 -4.25 -6.51
C LEU A 86 -13.77 -3.58 -5.92
N ARG A 87 -12.81 -3.17 -6.75
CA ARG A 87 -11.65 -2.36 -6.30
C ARG A 87 -12.06 -1.01 -5.74
N LEU A 88 -13.07 -0.36 -6.30
CA LEU A 88 -13.59 0.91 -5.78
C LEU A 88 -14.25 0.71 -4.41
N LYS A 89 -15.05 -0.35 -4.23
CA LYS A 89 -15.66 -0.70 -2.93
C LYS A 89 -14.59 -0.92 -1.86
N PHE A 90 -13.58 -1.75 -2.16
CA PHE A 90 -12.47 -2.00 -1.24
C PHE A 90 -11.67 -0.72 -0.89
N ARG A 91 -11.44 0.16 -1.86
CA ARG A 91 -10.78 1.46 -1.60
C ARG A 91 -11.63 2.37 -0.73
N ARG A 92 -12.96 2.37 -0.90
CA ARG A 92 -13.88 3.13 -0.04
C ARG A 92 -13.89 2.61 1.38
N SER A 93 -13.93 1.29 1.59
CA SER A 93 -13.85 0.73 2.96
C SER A 93 -12.52 1.06 3.64
N LYS A 94 -11.40 1.08 2.90
CA LYS A 94 -10.12 1.58 3.44
C LYS A 94 -10.17 3.06 3.81
N MET A 95 -10.79 3.90 2.99
CA MET A 95 -10.95 5.33 3.29
C MET A 95 -11.80 5.55 4.54
N GLU A 96 -12.94 4.85 4.65
CA GLU A 96 -13.81 4.89 5.84
C GLU A 96 -13.06 4.46 7.10
N LEU A 97 -12.25 3.39 7.01
CA LEU A 97 -11.41 2.95 8.12
C LEU A 97 -10.44 4.05 8.59
N MET A 98 -9.77 4.73 7.65
CA MET A 98 -8.84 5.82 8.00
C MET A 98 -9.58 7.00 8.64
N GLN A 99 -10.80 7.31 8.19
CA GLN A 99 -11.63 8.36 8.78
C GLN A 99 -12.06 8.00 10.20
N GLU A 100 -12.40 6.74 10.45
CA GLU A 100 -12.82 6.29 11.79
C GLU A 100 -11.65 6.29 12.77
N LEU A 101 -10.48 5.82 12.34
CA LEU A 101 -9.26 5.81 13.15
C LEU A 101 -8.74 7.22 13.48
N ALA A 102 -9.12 8.23 12.70
CA ALA A 102 -8.72 9.62 12.94
C ALA A 102 -9.57 10.33 14.01
N LYS A 103 -10.63 9.69 14.52
CA LYS A 103 -11.52 10.28 15.53
C LYS A 103 -10.97 10.11 16.95
N ASP A 104 -11.43 10.97 17.83
CA ASP A 104 -11.23 10.90 19.27
C ASP A 104 -12.60 11.05 19.97
N PRO A 105 -13.07 10.06 20.77
CA PRO A 105 -12.44 8.77 21.05
C PRO A 105 -12.51 7.80 19.86
N ILE A 106 -11.66 6.78 19.91
CA ILE A 106 -11.67 5.67 18.93
C ILE A 106 -12.93 4.81 19.14
N ASP A 107 -13.74 4.64 18.10
CA ASP A 107 -14.89 3.73 18.08
C ASP A 107 -14.47 2.35 17.55
N GLU A 108 -14.03 1.48 18.47
CA GLU A 108 -13.58 0.13 18.13
C GLU A 108 -14.69 -0.74 17.53
N ALA A 109 -15.95 -0.56 17.95
CA ALA A 109 -17.07 -1.32 17.43
C ALA A 109 -17.33 -1.00 15.95
N ARG A 110 -17.25 0.28 15.59
CA ARG A 110 -17.38 0.72 14.20
C ARG A 110 -16.19 0.31 13.35
N ILE A 111 -14.96 0.39 13.88
CA ILE A 111 -13.76 -0.10 13.19
C ILE A 111 -13.89 -1.60 12.85
N ASN A 112 -14.29 -2.43 13.82
CA ASN A 112 -14.47 -3.87 13.60
C ASN A 112 -15.54 -4.17 12.55
N THR A 113 -16.60 -3.37 12.51
CA THR A 113 -17.63 -3.46 11.47
C THR A 113 -17.05 -3.14 10.09
N ILE A 114 -16.26 -2.07 9.95
CA ILE A 114 -15.61 -1.69 8.69
C ILE A 114 -14.63 -2.78 8.23
N LEU A 115 -13.84 -3.35 9.15
CA LEU A 115 -12.89 -4.42 8.85
C LEU A 115 -13.59 -5.69 8.34
N THR A 116 -14.67 -6.10 9.00
CA THR A 116 -15.46 -7.28 8.60
C THR A 116 -16.06 -7.10 7.21
N ARG A 117 -16.57 -5.89 6.92
CA ARG A 117 -17.09 -5.55 5.59
C ARG A 117 -15.98 -5.57 4.54
N SER A 118 -14.84 -4.94 4.83
CA SER A 118 -13.67 -4.88 3.93
C SER A 118 -13.13 -6.26 3.57
N LEU A 119 -13.04 -7.18 4.54
CA LEU A 119 -12.64 -8.57 4.31
C LEU A 119 -13.59 -9.29 3.35
N THR A 120 -14.89 -9.07 3.50
CA THR A 120 -15.92 -9.63 2.61
C THR A 120 -15.77 -9.08 1.19
N GLU A 121 -15.59 -7.77 1.05
CA GLU A 121 -15.37 -7.09 -0.24
C GLU A 121 -14.08 -7.58 -0.93
N GLN A 122 -12.99 -7.75 -0.16
CA GLN A 122 -11.73 -8.27 -0.67
C GLN A 122 -11.88 -9.72 -1.13
N THR A 123 -12.55 -10.57 -0.35
CA THR A 123 -12.79 -11.96 -0.74
C THR A 123 -13.59 -12.05 -2.05
N ALA A 124 -14.61 -11.20 -2.22
CA ALA A 124 -15.35 -11.11 -3.46
C ALA A 124 -14.46 -10.68 -4.64
N LEU A 125 -13.63 -9.64 -4.45
CA LEU A 125 -12.69 -9.16 -5.46
C LEU A 125 -11.71 -10.26 -5.91
N GLU A 126 -11.07 -10.95 -4.96
CA GLU A 126 -10.10 -12.01 -5.28
C GLU A 126 -10.75 -13.18 -6.00
N ARG A 127 -11.98 -13.56 -5.61
CA ARG A 127 -12.73 -14.61 -6.32
C ARG A 127 -13.05 -14.21 -7.76
N THR A 128 -13.51 -12.99 -8.00
CA THR A 128 -13.79 -12.50 -9.35
C THR A 128 -12.52 -12.42 -10.19
N LEU A 129 -11.42 -11.91 -9.65
CA LEU A 129 -10.12 -11.88 -10.34
C LEU A 129 -9.64 -13.29 -10.69
N GLY A 130 -9.76 -14.25 -9.77
CA GLY A 130 -9.42 -15.65 -10.03
C GLY A 130 -10.29 -16.29 -11.12
N ALA A 131 -11.58 -16.00 -11.13
CA ALA A 131 -12.49 -16.48 -12.18
C ALA A 131 -12.15 -15.89 -13.56
N ASP A 132 -11.89 -14.58 -13.63
CA ASP A 132 -11.47 -13.89 -14.86
C ASP A 132 -10.14 -14.46 -15.38
N LEU A 133 -9.22 -14.81 -14.47
CA LEU A 133 -7.96 -15.47 -14.80
C LEU A 133 -8.14 -16.84 -15.45
N ILE A 134 -9.00 -17.66 -14.86
CA ILE A 134 -9.33 -18.99 -15.40
C ILE A 134 -10.01 -18.83 -16.77
N ALA A 135 -10.94 -17.90 -16.90
CA ALA A 135 -11.61 -17.62 -18.17
C ALA A 135 -10.63 -17.17 -19.25
N ALA A 136 -9.66 -16.32 -18.91
CA ALA A 136 -8.60 -15.91 -19.83
C ALA A 136 -7.69 -17.08 -20.22
N ARG A 137 -7.28 -17.93 -19.26
CA ARG A 137 -6.44 -19.11 -19.53
C ARG A 137 -7.11 -20.09 -20.50
N LYS A 138 -8.43 -20.28 -20.39
CA LYS A 138 -9.22 -21.17 -21.27
C LYS A 138 -9.26 -20.71 -22.73
N LYS A 139 -9.01 -19.42 -23.00
CA LYS A 139 -9.01 -18.84 -24.35
C LYS A 139 -7.63 -18.88 -25.03
N MET A 140 -6.61 -19.41 -24.35
CA MET A 140 -5.20 -19.33 -24.77
C MET A 140 -4.62 -20.73 -25.00
N THR A 141 -3.67 -20.84 -25.93
CA THR A 141 -2.86 -22.06 -26.08
C THR A 141 -1.94 -22.27 -24.88
N ALA A 142 -1.31 -23.44 -24.78
CA ALA A 142 -0.34 -23.71 -23.71
C ALA A 142 0.86 -22.75 -23.77
N GLU A 143 1.39 -22.52 -24.97
CA GLU A 143 2.54 -21.64 -25.20
C GLU A 143 2.22 -20.17 -24.89
N GLU A 144 1.05 -19.68 -25.32
CA GLU A 144 0.60 -18.32 -25.02
C GLU A 144 0.39 -18.12 -23.51
N ALA A 145 -0.16 -19.13 -22.84
CA ALA A 145 -0.36 -19.10 -21.40
C ALA A 145 0.98 -19.11 -20.66
N GLU A 146 1.94 -19.93 -21.08
CA GLU A 146 3.28 -19.97 -20.51
C GLU A 146 3.98 -18.61 -20.64
N GLN A 147 3.94 -18.01 -21.84
CA GLN A 147 4.52 -16.69 -22.04
C GLN A 147 3.83 -15.60 -21.22
N ARG A 148 2.50 -15.62 -21.11
CA ARG A 148 1.73 -14.57 -20.40
C ARG A 148 1.81 -14.71 -18.89
N PHE A 149 1.57 -15.90 -18.36
CA PHE A 149 1.56 -16.15 -16.92
C PHE A 149 2.96 -16.38 -16.35
N GLY A 150 3.88 -17.00 -17.10
CA GLY A 150 5.26 -17.22 -16.69
C GLY A 150 6.02 -15.90 -16.48
N ARG A 151 6.01 -15.00 -17.49
CA ARG A 151 6.62 -13.66 -17.36
C ARG A 151 6.10 -12.89 -16.15
N ARG A 152 4.80 -13.03 -15.87
CA ARG A 152 4.15 -12.36 -14.74
C ARG A 152 4.51 -12.99 -13.40
N ALA A 153 4.61 -14.31 -13.32
CA ALA A 153 5.08 -15.02 -12.12
C ALA A 153 6.52 -14.62 -11.79
N GLU A 154 7.41 -14.53 -12.77
CA GLU A 154 8.79 -14.05 -12.58
C GLU A 154 8.84 -12.58 -12.13
N ALA A 155 8.03 -11.72 -12.72
CA ALA A 155 7.93 -10.33 -12.29
C ALA A 155 7.46 -10.21 -10.84
N LEU A 156 6.50 -11.04 -10.42
CA LEU A 156 6.00 -11.10 -9.04
C LEU A 156 7.08 -11.64 -8.09
N ARG A 157 7.75 -12.73 -8.45
CA ARG A 157 8.87 -13.31 -7.69
C ARG A 157 9.95 -12.27 -7.41
N ARG A 158 10.40 -11.54 -8.43
CA ARG A 158 11.39 -10.46 -8.28
C ARG A 158 10.92 -9.31 -7.38
N ARG A 159 9.61 -9.07 -7.26
CA ARG A 159 9.06 -8.05 -6.33
C ARG A 159 9.07 -8.56 -4.89
N ILE A 160 8.74 -9.84 -4.69
CA ILE A 160 8.77 -10.50 -3.38
C ILE A 160 10.20 -10.53 -2.86
N GLU A 161 11.15 -11.06 -3.63
CA GLU A 161 12.57 -11.15 -3.25
C GLU A 161 13.15 -9.77 -2.87
N ARG A 162 12.83 -8.72 -3.64
CA ARG A 162 13.24 -7.34 -3.31
C ARG A 162 12.65 -6.83 -2.00
N THR A 163 11.43 -7.23 -1.67
CA THR A 163 10.75 -6.81 -0.44
C THR A 163 11.29 -7.57 0.76
N GLU A 164 11.57 -8.86 0.60
CA GLU A 164 12.17 -9.70 1.64
C GLU A 164 13.59 -9.26 1.96
N ASN A 165 14.43 -9.02 0.94
CA ASN A 165 15.81 -8.57 1.16
C ASN A 165 15.86 -7.23 1.92
N ARG A 166 14.96 -6.28 1.59
CA ARG A 166 14.86 -5.02 2.35
C ARG A 166 14.51 -5.21 3.83
N ARG A 167 13.78 -6.27 4.19
CA ARG A 167 13.41 -6.55 5.58
C ARG A 167 14.50 -7.27 6.37
N ILE A 168 15.48 -7.86 5.68
CA ILE A 168 16.61 -8.57 6.30
C ILE A 168 17.72 -7.57 6.68
N ASP A 169 17.82 -6.45 5.96
CA ASP A 169 18.82 -5.41 6.16
C ASP A 169 18.41 -4.33 7.22
N ASP A 170 17.21 -4.42 7.82
CA ASP A 170 16.63 -3.49 8.82
C ASP A 170 16.61 -4.05 10.27
#